data_AF-A0A642KWD5-F1
#
_entry.id   AF-A0A642KWD5-F1
#
_cell.length_a   1.000
_cell.length_b   1.000
_cell.length_c   1.000
_cell.angle_alpha   90.00
_cell.angle_beta   90.00
_cell.angle_gamma   90.00
#
_symmetry.space_group_name_H-M   'P 1'
#
loop_
_entity.id
_entity.type
_entity.pdbx_description
1 polymer ?
#
loop_
_entity_poly.entity_id
_entity_poly.type
_entity_poly.pdbx_seq_one_letter_code
_entity_poly.pdbx_strand_id
1 'polypeptide(L)' 'EVGNIAYKLVQRLGDAEAVGPILQGMAAPVNDLSRGCSVDDIYKMVAIASNQSIGLKAAKK' A
#
# COMPACT_ATOMS: atom_id res chain seq x y z
N GLU A 1 6.88 -4.75 15.58
CA GLU A 1 5.70 -4.72 16.48
C GLU A 1 5.03 -3.35 16.54
N VAL A 2 5.77 -2.29 16.90
CA VAL A 2 5.25 -0.92 17.07
C VAL A 2 4.41 -0.43 15.87
N GLY A 3 4.90 -0.59 14.64
CA GLY A 3 4.19 -0.10 13.44
C GLY A 3 2.80 -0.70 13.26
N ASN A 4 2.65 -2.02 13.44
CA ASN A 4 1.36 -2.71 13.24
C ASN A 4 0.32 -2.32 14.30
N ILE A 5 0.77 -2.13 15.54
CA ILE A 5 -0.09 -1.66 16.63
C ILE A 5 -0.49 -0.21 16.36
N ALA A 6 0.48 0.66 16.09
CA ALA A 6 0.25 2.09 15.91
C ALA A 6 -0.71 2.40 14.77
N TYR A 7 -0.51 1.84 13.57
CA TYR A 7 -1.40 2.16 12.45
C TYR A 7 -2.83 1.67 12.70
N LYS A 8 -3.01 0.52 13.36
CA LYS A 8 -4.35 0.01 13.72
C LYS A 8 -5.01 0.85 14.81
N LEU A 9 -4.22 1.36 15.76
CA LEU A 9 -4.71 2.23 16.82
C LEU A 9 -5.27 3.53 16.21
N VAL A 10 -4.52 4.14 15.29
CA VAL A 10 -4.93 5.36 14.58
C VAL A 10 -6.11 5.08 13.63
N GLN A 11 -6.10 3.96 12.90
CA GLN A 11 -7.21 3.56 12.04
C GLN A 11 -8.52 3.39 12.82
N ARG A 12 -8.46 2.76 14.01
CA ARG A 12 -9.67 2.38 14.77
C ARG A 12 -10.14 3.43 15.76
N LEU A 13 -9.22 4.17 16.38
CA LEU A 13 -9.55 5.14 17.43
C LEU A 13 -9.40 6.59 16.96
N GLY A 14 -8.71 6.82 15.83
CA GLY A 14 -8.53 8.14 15.23
C GLY A 14 -9.29 8.34 13.92
N ASP A 15 -10.16 7.38 13.56
CA ASP A 15 -10.97 7.39 12.33
C ASP A 15 -10.16 7.65 11.03
N ALA A 16 -8.88 7.26 11.02
CA ALA A 16 -8.03 7.42 9.85
C ALA A 16 -8.26 6.31 8.83
N GLU A 17 -8.25 6.66 7.54
CA GLU A 17 -8.21 5.66 6.47
C GLU A 17 -6.79 5.06 6.37
N ALA A 18 -6.71 3.73 6.41
CA ALA A 18 -5.46 3.00 6.22
C ALA A 18 -5.49 2.27 4.87
N VAL A 19 -4.60 2.66 3.95
CA VAL A 19 -4.44 2.04 2.62
C VAL A 19 -3.14 1.23 2.61
N GLY A 20 -3.22 -0.08 2.39
CA GLY A 20 -2.05 -0.95 2.35
C GLY A 20 -2.32 -2.42 2.67
N PRO A 21 -1.26 -3.22 2.91
CA PRO A 21 0.15 -2.82 2.92
C PRO A 21 0.69 -2.49 1.53
N ILE A 22 1.63 -1.53 1.45
CA ILE A 22 2.34 -1.17 0.21
C ILE A 22 3.78 -1.65 0.34
N LEU A 23 4.22 -2.55 -0.53
CA LEU A 23 5.57 -3.09 -0.51
C LEU A 23 6.53 -2.11 -1.22
N GLN A 24 7.70 -1.87 -0.62
CA GLN A 24 8.72 -0.95 -1.16
C GLN A 24 10.10 -1.63 -1.24
N GLY A 25 10.92 -1.23 -2.23
CA GLY A 25 12.30 -1.72 -2.39
C GLY A 25 12.52 -2.78 -3.48
N MET A 26 11.47 -3.17 -4.21
CA MET A 26 11.55 -4.22 -5.24
C MET A 26 11.98 -3.64 -6.58
N ALA A 27 12.61 -4.48 -7.42
CA ALA A 27 13.07 -4.09 -8.76
C ALA A 27 11.92 -3.70 -9.72
N ALA A 28 10.73 -4.25 -9.48
CA ALA A 28 9.46 -3.89 -10.10
C ALA A 28 8.34 -3.91 -9.03
N PRO A 29 7.25 -3.15 -9.20
CA PRO A 29 6.18 -3.10 -8.22
C PRO A 29 5.44 -4.43 -8.12
N VAL A 30 5.39 -4.97 -6.91
CA VAL A 30 4.58 -6.13 -6.55
C VAL A 30 3.96 -5.79 -5.20
N ASN A 31 2.65 -5.96 -5.07
CA ASN A 31 1.92 -5.74 -3.81
C ASN A 31 1.05 -6.96 -3.51
N ASP A 32 0.93 -7.28 -2.23
CA ASP A 32 0.07 -8.36 -1.74
C ASP A 32 -1.25 -7.79 -1.23
N LEU A 33 -2.33 -8.50 -1.48
CA LEU A 33 -3.67 -8.10 -1.06
C LEU A 33 -4.13 -8.95 0.11
N SER A 34 -4.90 -8.33 1.01
CA SER A 34 -5.59 -9.09 2.05
C SER A 34 -6.64 -10.02 1.43
N ARG A 35 -6.76 -11.24 1.97
CA ARG A 35 -7.73 -12.25 1.48
C ARG A 35 -9.18 -11.77 1.44
N GLY A 36 -9.55 -10.77 2.25
CA GLY A 36 -10.89 -10.18 2.30
C GLY A 36 -10.99 -8.79 1.69
N CYS A 37 -10.07 -8.41 0.80
CA CYS A 37 -10.09 -7.09 0.16
C CYS A 37 -11.34 -6.91 -0.73
N SER A 38 -11.84 -5.67 -0.77
CA SER A 38 -12.93 -5.27 -1.64
C SER A 38 -12.43 -4.97 -3.06
N VAL A 39 -13.37 -4.82 -4.01
CA VAL A 39 -13.04 -4.36 -5.37
C VAL A 39 -12.38 -2.97 -5.34
N ASP A 40 -12.81 -2.11 -4.43
CA ASP A 40 -12.23 -0.77 -4.25
C ASP A 40 -10.76 -0.85 -3.78
N ASP A 41 -10.45 -1.75 -2.85
CA ASP A 41 -9.08 -1.96 -2.37
C ASP A 41 -8.16 -2.46 -3.50
N ILE A 42 -8.66 -3.37 -4.33
CA ILE A 42 -7.93 -3.88 -5.51
C ILE A 42 -7.65 -2.71 -6.46
N TYR A 43 -8.67 -1.91 -6.78
CA TYR A 43 -8.55 -0.77 -7.68
C TYR A 43 -7.52 0.26 -7.17
N LYS A 44 -7.62 0.63 -5.88
CA LYS A 44 -6.66 1.52 -5.22
C LYS A 44 -5.24 0.95 -5.28
N MET A 45 -5.06 -0.34 -5.02
CA MET A 45 -3.74 -0.97 -5.03
C MET A 45 -3.11 -1.02 -6.43
N VAL A 46 -3.91 -1.25 -7.48
CA VAL A 46 -3.44 -1.19 -8.88
C VAL A 46 -2.98 0.22 -9.25
N ALA A 47 -3.72 1.25 -8.85
CA ALA A 47 -3.32 2.64 -9.05
C ALA A 47 -1.98 2.93 -8.36
N ILE A 48 -1.82 2.50 -7.11
CA ILE A 48 -0.55 2.64 -6.35
C ILE A 48 0.60 1.90 -7.05
N ALA A 49 0.42 0.64 -7.43
CA ALA A 49 1.45 -0.17 -8.10
C ALA A 49 1.91 0.46 -9.42
N SER A 50 0.97 1.05 -10.18
CA SER A 50 1.26 1.78 -11.41
C SER A 50 2.16 2.99 -11.15
N ASN A 51 1.84 3.78 -10.12
CA ASN A 51 2.67 4.92 -9.71
C ASN A 51 4.05 4.49 -9.20
N GLN A 52 4.15 3.38 -8.48
CA GLN A 52 5.44 2.80 -8.08
C GLN A 52 6.30 2.45 -9.31
N SER A 53 5.70 1.92 -10.39
CA SER A 53 6.41 1.59 -11.63
C SER A 53 6.99 2.84 -12.28
N ILE A 54 6.19 3.91 -12.33
CA ILE A 54 6.60 5.21 -12.89
C ILE A 54 7.76 5.78 -12.06
N GLY A 55 7.63 5.79 -10.72
CA GLY A 55 8.66 6.29 -9.81
C GLY A 55 10.00 5.56 -9.97
N LEU A 56 9.98 4.22 -10.09
CA LEU A 56 11.18 3.42 -10.30
C LEU A 56 11.87 3.73 -11.64
N LYS A 57 11.13 4.01 -12.70
CA LYS A 57 11.70 4.39 -14.01
C LYS A 57 12.31 5.78 -13.97
N ALA A 58 11.66 6.73 -13.28
CA ALA A 58 12.17 8.09 -13.12
C ALA A 58 13.47 8.12 -12.33
N ALA A 59 13.59 7.32 -11.27
CA ALA A 59 14.80 7.25 -10.43
C ALA A 59 16.01 6.55 -11.09
N LYS A 60 15.80 5.82 -12.20
CA LYS A 60 16.85 5.14 -12.98
C LYS A 60 17.38 5.98 -14.14
N LYS A 61 16.76 7.12 -14.42
CA LYS A 61 17.20 8.10 -15.42
C LYS A 61 18.21 9.05 -14.79
#